data_AF-A0A7X6T469-F1
#
_entry.id   AF-A0A7X6T469-F1
#
_cell.length_a   1.000
_cell.length_b   1.000
_cell.length_c   1.000
_cell.angle_alpha   90.00
_cell.angle_beta   90.00
_cell.angle_gamma   90.00
#
_symmetry.space_group_name_H-M   'P 1'
#
loop_
_entity.id
_entity.type
_entity.pdbx_description
1 polymer ?
#
loop_
_entity_poly.entity_id
_entity_poly.type
_entity_poly.pdbx_seq_one_letter_code
_entity_poly.pdbx_strand_id
1 'polypeptide(L)'
;PARFVPETNSAMDILESFEEYRTEMLIVINEYGEVEGLVTLRDVLMVLVGYRIPVNDAGESEIVRRKDGSWLIGGGITLDRFNEHFQVELDFPEHEDNYHTLAGFILHQLDRIPKEADSLEWEGFYFEVVDMDKYRIDRLLVQAPDFNEPESKPTTEKAE
;
A
#
# COMPACT_ATOMS: atom_id res chain seq x y z
N PRO A 1 3.89 21.28 -23.18
CA PRO A 1 4.31 21.78 -21.85
C PRO A 1 3.38 21.19 -20.80
N ALA A 2 3.87 20.92 -19.58
CA ALA A 2 3.01 20.50 -18.49
C ALA A 2 1.94 21.58 -18.22
N ARG A 3 0.72 21.13 -17.92
CA ARG A 3 -0.45 21.97 -17.63
C ARG A 3 -0.83 21.75 -16.18
N PHE A 4 -1.10 22.85 -15.48
CA PHE A 4 -1.31 22.86 -14.04
C PHE A 4 -2.71 23.38 -13.72
N VAL A 5 -3.32 22.82 -12.69
CA VAL A 5 -4.60 23.27 -12.15
C VAL A 5 -4.53 23.34 -10.62
N PRO A 6 -5.19 24.32 -9.98
CA PRO A 6 -5.32 24.35 -8.52
C PRO A 6 -6.03 23.12 -7.95
N GLU A 7 -5.65 22.69 -6.75
CA GLU A 7 -6.34 21.64 -5.99
C GLU A 7 -7.80 21.99 -5.63
N THR A 8 -8.11 23.29 -5.61
CA THR A 8 -9.45 23.82 -5.28
C THR A 8 -10.45 23.70 -6.44
N ASN A 9 -9.99 23.32 -7.65
CA ASN A 9 -10.85 23.12 -8.81
C ASN A 9 -11.82 21.95 -8.60
N SER A 10 -13.09 22.17 -8.96
CA SER A 10 -14.08 21.09 -8.99
C SER A 10 -13.83 20.13 -10.15
N ALA A 11 -14.42 18.94 -10.10
CA ALA A 11 -14.35 17.97 -11.19
C ALA A 11 -14.82 18.54 -12.54
N MET A 12 -15.78 19.47 -12.52
CA MET A 12 -16.28 20.14 -13.73
C MET A 12 -15.24 21.12 -14.28
N ASP A 13 -14.59 21.90 -13.41
CA ASP A 13 -13.53 22.84 -13.83
C ASP A 13 -12.33 22.09 -14.43
N ILE A 14 -11.99 20.92 -13.88
CA ILE A 14 -10.94 20.05 -14.42
C ILE A 14 -11.35 19.49 -15.80
N LEU A 15 -12.63 19.13 -15.98
CA LEU A 15 -13.14 18.66 -17.27
C LEU A 15 -13.04 19.74 -18.36
N GLU A 16 -13.45 20.97 -18.03
CA GLU A 16 -13.31 22.12 -18.92
C GLU A 16 -11.83 22.39 -19.26
N SER A 17 -10.94 22.26 -18.28
CA SER A 17 -9.50 22.42 -18.49
C SER A 17 -8.93 21.40 -19.49
N PHE A 18 -9.41 20.16 -19.50
CA PHE A 18 -8.99 19.16 -20.51
C PHE A 18 -9.40 19.58 -21.92
N GLU A 19 -10.59 20.15 -22.10
CA GLU A 19 -11.07 20.65 -23.38
C GLU A 19 -10.26 21.88 -23.85
N GLU A 20 -10.04 22.84 -22.95
CA GLU A 20 -9.29 24.07 -23.25
C GLU A 20 -7.84 23.76 -23.64
N TYR A 21 -7.14 22.96 -22.83
CA TYR A 21 -5.73 22.68 -23.05
C TYR A 21 -5.45 21.60 -24.09
N ARG A 22 -6.49 20.87 -24.54
CA ARG A 22 -6.40 19.70 -25.42
C ARG A 22 -5.34 18.70 -24.93
N THR A 23 -5.44 18.34 -23.66
CA THR A 23 -4.58 17.37 -22.97
C THR A 23 -5.43 16.31 -22.30
N GLU A 24 -4.82 15.17 -21.97
CA GLU A 24 -5.47 14.09 -21.21
C GLU A 24 -4.94 13.98 -19.77
N MET A 25 -4.00 14.86 -19.42
CA MET A 25 -3.29 14.86 -18.15
C MET A 25 -3.04 16.30 -17.67
N LEU A 26 -3.32 16.54 -16.39
CA LEU A 26 -3.09 17.79 -15.68
C LEU A 26 -2.35 17.51 -14.36
N ILE A 27 -1.45 18.41 -13.99
CA ILE A 27 -0.74 18.37 -12.70
C ILE A 27 -1.52 19.23 -11.71
N VAL A 28 -1.83 18.70 -10.55
CA VAL A 28 -2.55 19.40 -9.48
C VAL A 28 -1.53 20.08 -8.58
N ILE A 29 -1.76 21.36 -8.28
CA ILE A 29 -0.89 22.16 -7.41
C ILE A 29 -1.67 22.80 -6.27
N ASN A 30 -1.01 22.97 -5.13
CA ASN A 30 -1.55 23.72 -4.00
C ASN A 30 -1.27 25.23 -4.15
N GLU A 31 -1.72 26.00 -3.17
CA GLU A 31 -1.60 27.47 -3.15
C GLU A 31 -0.16 27.98 -3.01
N TYR A 32 0.75 27.11 -2.57
CA TYR A 32 2.18 27.38 -2.45
C TYR A 32 2.95 26.99 -3.72
N GLY A 33 2.26 26.41 -4.71
CA GLY A 33 2.84 25.97 -5.99
C GLY A 33 3.52 24.60 -5.93
N GLU A 34 3.30 23.82 -4.86
CA GLU A 34 3.79 22.46 -4.74
C GLU A 34 2.87 21.49 -5.50
N VAL A 35 3.43 20.36 -5.93
CA VAL A 35 2.67 19.35 -6.68
C VAL A 35 1.99 18.41 -5.70
N GLU A 36 0.67 18.48 -5.65
CA GLU A 36 -0.18 17.57 -4.86
C GLU A 36 -0.42 16.25 -5.61
N GLY A 37 -0.40 16.29 -6.96
CA GLY A 37 -0.57 15.08 -7.74
C GLY A 37 -0.87 15.30 -9.21
N LEU A 38 -1.56 14.32 -9.80
CA LEU A 38 -1.88 14.27 -11.22
C LEU A 38 -3.29 13.74 -11.40
N VAL A 39 -4.01 14.34 -12.34
CA VAL A 39 -5.36 13.92 -12.70
C VAL A 39 -5.43 13.64 -14.20
N THR A 40 -6.08 12.55 -14.57
CA THR A 40 -6.35 12.23 -15.97
C THR A 40 -7.81 12.45 -16.35
N LEU A 41 -8.06 12.68 -17.64
CA LEU A 41 -9.43 12.80 -18.15
C LEU A 41 -10.27 11.58 -17.80
N ARG A 42 -9.65 10.39 -17.83
CA ARG A 42 -10.31 9.14 -17.46
C ARG A 42 -10.79 9.15 -16.01
N ASP A 43 -9.98 9.65 -15.08
CA ASP A 43 -10.32 9.68 -13.65
C ASP A 43 -11.53 10.58 -13.38
N VAL A 44 -11.55 11.77 -13.98
CA VAL A 44 -12.69 12.68 -13.88
C VAL A 44 -13.95 12.07 -14.46
N LEU A 45 -13.87 11.45 -15.65
CA LEU A 45 -15.01 10.78 -16.27
C LEU A 45 -15.52 9.61 -15.42
N MET A 46 -14.62 8.81 -14.83
CA MET A 46 -14.99 7.69 -13.95
C MET A 46 -15.79 8.17 -12.74
N VAL A 47 -15.35 9.26 -12.10
CA VAL A 47 -16.07 9.87 -10.98
C VAL A 47 -17.45 10.36 -11.40
N LEU A 48 -17.56 11.03 -12.56
CA LEU A 48 -18.83 11.56 -13.06
C LEU A 48 -19.84 10.47 -13.42
N VAL A 49 -19.39 9.33 -13.97
CA VAL A 49 -20.27 8.18 -14.25
C VAL A 49 -20.58 7.34 -13.00
N GLY A 50 -20.06 7.74 -11.83
CA GLY A 50 -20.22 7.00 -10.58
C GLY A 50 -19.42 5.70 -10.53
N TYR A 51 -18.48 5.49 -11.46
CA TYR A 51 -17.55 4.38 -11.39
C TYR A 51 -16.47 4.71 -10.36
N ARG A 52 -16.63 4.12 -9.18
CA ARG A 52 -15.58 4.15 -8.17
C ARG A 52 -14.52 3.15 -8.63
N ILE A 53 -13.31 3.61 -8.93
CA ILE A 53 -12.16 2.70 -8.85
C ILE A 53 -12.12 2.27 -7.39
N PRO A 54 -12.18 0.96 -7.08
CA PRO A 54 -11.91 0.53 -5.73
C PRO A 54 -10.50 1.01 -5.40
N VAL A 55 -10.41 2.01 -4.52
CA VAL A 55 -9.16 2.42 -3.89
C VAL A 55 -8.88 1.34 -2.85
N ASN A 56 -8.61 0.12 -3.31
CA ASN A 56 -8.55 -1.11 -2.51
C ASN A 56 -9.60 -1.15 -1.38
N ASP A 57 -10.82 -1.61 -1.67
CA ASP A 57 -11.51 -2.37 -0.62
C ASP A 57 -10.64 -3.60 -0.40
N ALA A 58 -9.78 -3.55 0.63
CA ALA A 58 -8.99 -4.63 1.16
C ALA A 58 -9.89 -5.70 1.80
N GLY A 59 -10.84 -6.18 1.01
CA GLY A 59 -11.85 -7.15 1.36
C GLY A 59 -11.23 -8.53 1.44
N GLU A 60 -10.92 -8.93 2.67
CA GLU A 60 -11.14 -10.27 3.21
C GLU A 60 -10.07 -11.36 3.04
N SER A 61 -8.88 -11.11 2.46
CA SER A 61 -7.72 -12.01 2.63
C SER A 61 -6.36 -11.33 2.42
N GLU A 62 -6.05 -10.32 3.24
CA GLU A 62 -4.75 -9.62 3.20
C GLU A 62 -3.58 -10.48 3.68
N ILE A 63 -3.82 -11.55 4.45
CA ILE A 63 -2.75 -12.34 5.07
C ILE A 63 -3.09 -13.83 5.00
N VAL A 64 -2.23 -14.62 4.34
CA VAL A 64 -2.42 -16.07 4.17
C VAL A 64 -1.18 -16.82 4.64
N ARG A 65 -1.32 -17.68 5.65
CA ARG A 65 -0.23 -18.55 6.10
C ARG A 65 0.02 -19.68 5.10
N ARG A 66 1.29 -19.88 4.74
CA ARG A 66 1.76 -20.98 3.90
C ARG A 66 2.19 -22.16 4.76
N LYS A 67 2.31 -23.33 4.13
CA LYS A 67 2.67 -24.60 4.82
C LYS A 67 4.08 -24.59 5.40
N ASP A 68 4.97 -23.78 4.84
CA ASP A 68 6.35 -23.61 5.27
C ASP A 68 6.50 -22.61 6.44
N GLY A 69 5.39 -22.07 6.95
CA GLY A 69 5.38 -21.11 8.05
C GLY A 69 5.46 -19.66 7.62
N SER A 70 5.78 -19.39 6.35
CA SER A 70 5.78 -18.03 5.79
C SER A 70 4.35 -17.52 5.54
N TRP A 71 4.22 -16.22 5.29
CA TRP A 71 2.95 -15.53 5.09
C TRP A 71 2.94 -14.83 3.74
N LEU A 72 1.88 -15.03 2.96
CA LEU A 72 1.62 -14.25 1.76
C LEU A 72 0.72 -13.08 2.14
N ILE A 73 1.25 -11.86 2.02
CA ILE A 73 0.60 -10.64 2.50
C ILE A 73 0.38 -9.66 1.35
N GLY A 74 -0.79 -9.03 1.31
CA GLY A 74 -1.07 -7.95 0.36
C GLY A 74 -0.27 -6.70 0.70
N GLY A 75 0.38 -6.10 -0.31
CA GLY A 75 1.21 -4.91 -0.12
C GLY A 75 0.45 -3.69 0.44
N GLY A 76 -0.87 -3.65 0.27
CA GLY A 76 -1.74 -2.59 0.77
C GLY A 76 -2.09 -2.66 2.27
N ILE A 77 -1.68 -3.70 3.00
CA ILE A 77 -1.94 -3.79 4.43
C ILE A 77 -1.30 -2.60 5.16
N THR A 78 -2.01 -2.01 6.12
CA THR A 78 -1.44 -0.95 6.95
C THR A 78 -0.41 -1.51 7.93
N LEU A 79 0.56 -0.68 8.30
CA LEU A 79 1.58 -1.07 9.29
C LEU A 79 0.96 -1.43 10.64
N ASP A 80 -0.07 -0.68 11.07
CA ASP A 80 -0.83 -0.99 12.29
C ASP A 80 -1.45 -2.38 12.24
N ARG A 81 -2.12 -2.75 11.14
CA ARG A 81 -2.76 -4.06 11.00
C ARG A 81 -1.75 -5.19 10.87
N PHE A 82 -0.59 -4.91 10.29
CA PHE A 82 0.54 -5.85 10.28
C PHE A 82 1.02 -6.13 11.71
N ASN A 83 1.28 -5.08 12.49
CA ASN A 83 1.68 -5.16 13.90
C ASN A 83 0.64 -5.91 14.76
N GLU A 84 -0.65 -5.57 14.60
CA GLU A 84 -1.76 -6.26 15.27
C GLU A 84 -1.80 -7.76 14.93
N HIS A 85 -1.62 -8.12 13.66
CA HIS A 85 -1.67 -9.52 13.22
C HIS A 85 -0.54 -10.37 13.84
N PHE A 86 0.67 -9.83 13.85
CA PHE A 86 1.85 -10.53 14.36
C PHE A 86 2.07 -10.33 15.88
N GLN A 87 1.23 -9.51 16.53
CA GLN A 87 1.35 -9.16 17.95
C GLN A 87 2.73 -8.59 18.29
N VAL A 88 3.22 -7.68 17.45
CA VAL A 88 4.51 -7.01 17.55
C VAL A 88 4.32 -5.50 17.55
N GLU A 89 5.31 -4.77 18.06
CA GLU A 89 5.38 -3.31 17.98
C GLU A 89 6.66 -2.96 17.22
N LEU A 90 6.67 -3.23 15.90
CA LEU A 90 7.84 -2.90 15.08
C LEU A 90 7.96 -1.38 14.95
N ASP A 91 9.17 -0.87 15.12
CA ASP A 91 9.47 0.53 14.85
C ASP A 91 9.63 0.71 13.34
N PHE A 92 8.63 1.30 12.70
CA PHE A 92 8.72 1.78 11.34
C PHE A 92 9.00 3.28 11.42
N PRO A 93 10.22 3.76 11.06
CA PRO A 93 10.56 5.16 11.21
C PRO A 93 9.66 6.02 10.34
N GLU A 94 8.60 6.55 10.96
CA GLU A 94 7.71 7.54 10.38
C GLU A 94 8.42 8.89 10.42
N HIS A 95 9.41 9.04 9.53
CA HIS A 95 9.91 10.35 9.20
C HIS A 95 8.82 11.03 8.36
N GLU A 96 7.84 11.65 9.01
CA GLU A 96 6.90 12.62 8.42
C GLU A 96 5.99 12.05 7.30
N ASP A 97 5.00 11.21 7.64
CA ASP A 97 3.86 10.85 6.77
C ASP A 97 4.17 10.17 5.41
N ASN A 98 5.39 9.69 5.20
CA ASN A 98 5.81 9.20 3.87
C ASN A 98 5.17 7.86 3.44
N TYR A 99 4.72 7.02 4.37
CA TYR A 99 4.07 5.75 4.07
C TYR A 99 3.25 5.21 5.24
N HIS A 100 2.13 4.53 4.94
CA HIS A 100 1.28 3.88 5.95
C HIS A 100 1.01 2.40 5.65
N THR A 101 1.53 1.89 4.53
CA THR A 101 1.33 0.51 4.08
C THR A 101 2.65 -0.24 4.03
N LEU A 102 2.58 -1.57 4.10
CA LEU A 102 3.76 -2.41 4.01
C LEU A 102 4.51 -2.20 2.69
N ALA A 103 3.81 -2.12 1.55
CA ALA A 103 4.42 -1.80 0.26
C ALA A 103 5.14 -0.44 0.26
N GLY A 104 4.52 0.58 0.87
CA GLY A 104 5.14 1.90 1.01
C GLY A 104 6.43 1.86 1.81
N PHE A 105 6.45 1.13 2.92
CA PHE A 105 7.64 0.88 3.71
C PHE A 105 8.75 0.19 2.90
N ILE A 106 8.43 -0.91 2.18
CA ILE A 106 9.41 -1.63 1.35
C ILE A 106 10.00 -0.71 0.26
N LEU A 107 9.15 0.08 -0.41
CA LEU A 107 9.59 1.03 -1.43
C LEU A 107 10.53 2.10 -0.85
N HIS A 108 10.17 2.67 0.30
CA HIS A 108 10.98 3.66 0.99
C HIS A 108 12.34 3.07 1.39
N GLN A 109 12.37 1.86 1.93
CA GLN A 109 13.60 1.23 2.39
C GLN A 109 14.53 0.83 1.23
N LEU A 110 13.99 0.47 0.07
CA LEU A 110 14.77 0.10 -1.11
C LEU A 110 15.22 1.31 -1.95
N ASP A 111 14.57 2.48 -1.78
CA ASP A 111 14.81 3.72 -2.53
C ASP A 111 14.80 3.54 -4.06
N ARG A 112 13.94 2.63 -4.55
CA ARG A 112 13.72 2.34 -5.97
C ARG A 112 12.45 1.52 -6.16
N ILE A 113 12.01 1.40 -7.41
CA ILE A 113 11.00 0.41 -7.78
C ILE A 113 11.63 -0.99 -7.71
N PRO A 114 11.12 -1.90 -6.86
CA PRO A 114 11.66 -3.24 -6.74
C PRO A 114 11.28 -4.12 -7.92
N LYS A 115 11.96 -5.25 -8.01
CA LYS A 115 11.64 -6.38 -8.87
C LYS A 115 11.19 -7.53 -7.99
N GLU A 116 10.49 -8.48 -8.59
CA GLU A 116 10.23 -9.77 -7.95
C GLU A 116 11.55 -10.41 -7.48
N ALA A 117 11.50 -11.08 -6.32
CA ALA A 117 12.62 -11.61 -5.55
C ALA A 117 13.56 -10.58 -4.91
N ASP A 118 13.32 -9.27 -5.06
CA ASP A 118 13.97 -8.30 -4.17
C ASP A 118 13.47 -8.49 -2.73
N SER A 119 14.38 -8.42 -1.76
CA SER A 119 14.06 -8.67 -0.36
C SER A 119 14.76 -7.72 0.59
N LEU A 120 14.21 -7.57 1.79
CA LEU A 120 14.84 -6.87 2.90
C LEU A 120 14.54 -7.55 4.23
N GLU A 121 15.43 -7.36 5.18
CA GLU A 121 15.23 -7.75 6.58
C GLU A 121 14.98 -6.50 7.42
N TRP A 122 13.99 -6.56 8.30
CA TRP A 122 13.67 -5.49 9.24
C TRP A 122 13.22 -6.09 10.57
N GLU A 123 13.91 -5.75 11.65
CA GLU A 123 13.60 -6.20 13.02
C GLU A 123 13.31 -7.72 13.15
N GLY A 124 14.08 -8.53 12.42
CA GLY A 124 13.98 -9.99 12.43
C GLY A 124 12.92 -10.58 11.50
N PHE A 125 12.11 -9.75 10.83
CA PHE A 125 11.25 -10.17 9.74
C PHE A 125 12.01 -10.12 8.41
N TYR A 126 11.77 -11.11 7.56
CA TYR A 126 12.23 -11.13 6.18
C TYR A 126 11.06 -10.87 5.24
N PHE A 127 11.19 -9.88 4.36
CA PHE A 127 10.20 -9.47 3.38
C PHE A 127 10.76 -9.69 1.97
N GLU A 128 10.02 -10.37 1.12
CA GLU A 128 10.37 -10.59 -0.29
C GLU A 128 9.21 -10.19 -1.20
N VAL A 129 9.51 -9.42 -2.23
CA VAL A 129 8.54 -9.04 -3.27
C VAL A 129 8.27 -10.25 -4.16
N VAL A 130 7.02 -10.72 -4.19
CA VAL A 130 6.65 -11.88 -5.00
C VAL A 130 5.74 -11.54 -6.16
N ASP A 131 5.08 -10.38 -6.14
CA ASP A 131 4.23 -9.93 -7.25
C ASP A 131 4.22 -8.40 -7.35
N MET A 132 4.41 -7.91 -8.57
CA MET A 132 4.44 -6.48 -8.91
C MET A 132 3.36 -6.15 -9.93
N ASP A 133 2.46 -5.23 -9.57
CA ASP A 133 1.55 -4.58 -10.53
C ASP A 133 2.18 -3.29 -11.04
N LYS A 134 2.94 -3.41 -12.14
CA LYS A 134 3.75 -2.35 -12.78
C LYS A 134 4.77 -1.72 -11.82
N TYR A 135 4.33 -0.73 -11.05
CA TYR A 135 5.16 0.07 -10.14
C TYR A 135 4.76 -0.11 -8.67
N ARG A 136 3.74 -0.94 -8.40
CA ARG A 136 3.21 -1.21 -7.06
C ARG A 136 3.50 -2.66 -6.68
N ILE A 137 3.91 -2.87 -5.44
CA ILE A 137 4.00 -4.21 -4.84
C ILE A 137 2.58 -4.69 -4.55
N ASP A 138 2.13 -5.75 -5.23
CA ASP A 138 0.82 -6.35 -4.96
C ASP A 138 0.90 -7.33 -3.79
N ARG A 139 1.95 -8.17 -3.77
CA ARG A 139 2.16 -9.15 -2.72
C ARG A 139 3.60 -9.26 -2.24
N LEU A 140 3.70 -9.55 -0.96
CA LEU A 140 4.93 -9.83 -0.23
C LEU A 140 4.87 -11.24 0.36
N LEU A 141 5.98 -11.95 0.30
CA LEU A 141 6.25 -13.08 1.16
C LEU A 141 6.93 -12.57 2.43
N VAL A 142 6.38 -12.92 3.59
CA VAL A 142 6.89 -12.48 4.88
C VAL A 142 7.23 -13.70 5.71
N GLN A 143 8.45 -13.76 6.22
CA GLN A 143 8.85 -14.71 7.24
C GLN A 143 8.97 -13.95 8.56
N ALA A 144 8.16 -14.34 9.53
CA ALA A 144 8.31 -13.86 10.89
C ALA A 144 9.55 -14.53 11.53
N PRO A 145 10.25 -13.86 12.44
CA PRO A 145 11.27 -14.51 13.24
C PRO A 145 10.65 -15.69 14.00
N ASP A 146 11.44 -16.74 14.28
CA ASP A 146 11.00 -17.91 15.05
C ASP A 146 10.60 -17.48 16.47
N PHE A 147 9.37 -17.00 16.63
CA PHE A 147 8.73 -16.88 17.92
C PHE A 147 8.28 -18.27 18.31
N ASN A 148 9.11 -18.93 19.12
CA ASN A 148 8.77 -20.18 19.80
C ASN A 148 7.38 -20.02 20.42
N GLU A 149 6.35 -20.70 19.87
CA GLU A 149 4.98 -20.63 20.37
C GLU A 149 4.99 -20.88 21.89
N PRO A 150 4.30 -20.08 22.72
CA PRO A 150 4.11 -20.46 24.11
C PRO A 150 3.34 -21.78 24.12
N GLU A 151 3.99 -22.84 24.61
CA GLU A 151 3.46 -24.19 24.72
C GLU A 151 1.97 -24.17 25.12
N SER A 152 1.10 -24.65 24.22
CA SER A 152 -0.28 -24.95 24.57
C SER A 152 -0.25 -25.97 25.70
N LYS A 153 -0.57 -25.54 26.93
CA LYS A 153 -0.66 -26.44 28.08
C LYS A 153 -1.60 -27.59 27.72
N PRO A 154 -1.21 -28.85 27.98
CA PRO A 154 -2.06 -29.99 27.66
C PRO A 154 -3.37 -29.88 28.45
N THR A 155 -4.47 -29.92 27.72
CA THR A 155 -5.82 -30.10 28.25
C THR A 155 -5.81 -31.31 29.16
N THR A 156 -5.90 -31.08 30.47
CA THR A 156 -6.14 -32.17 31.42
C THR A 156 -7.59 -32.58 31.26
N GLU A 157 -7.79 -33.62 30.46
CA GLU A 157 -8.94 -34.52 30.53
C GLU A 157 -9.03 -35.03 31.97
N LYS A 158 -10.03 -34.56 32.72
CA LYS A 158 -10.51 -35.26 33.91
C LYS A 158 -11.73 -36.05 33.52
N ALA A 159 -11.52 -37.32 33.26
CA ALA A 159 -12.50 -38.35 33.53
C ALA A 159 -12.64 -38.55 35.05
N GLU A 160 -13.84 -38.99 35.44
CA GLU A 160 -14.36 -39.34 36.79
C GLU A 160 -15.07 -38.24 37.58
#